data_AF-A0A2E3RS96-F1
#
_entry.id   AF-A0A2E3RS96-F1
#
_cell.length_a   1.000
_cell.length_b   1.000
_cell.length_c   1.000
_cell.angle_alpha   90.00
_cell.angle_beta   90.00
_cell.angle_gamma   90.00
#
_symmetry.space_group_name_H-M   'P 1'
#
loop_
_entity.id
_entity.type
_entity.pdbx_description
1 polymer ?
#
loop_
_entity_poly.entity_id
_entity_poly.type
_entity_poly.pdbx_seq_one_letter_code
_entity_poly.pdbx_strand_id
1 'polypeptide(L)'
;MTRMDLTQTTTAMLEGLHDPANEPVWEAFDLRYRPIIIGFARNLGLDEADAADIAQETLSRFVHEYRLGKYDRNRGRLGAWLVGIARYRIATLRRDRAGKYNIQGDSVLADLDNDERLSVIWEDQRRQQILRQAMDELKTRTRVEPKTISAFEMLVVHQLSPQNVAEEMGMSVHDVYLAKSRVAQKLRDIVNAIETSYDEEG
;
A
#
# COMPACT_ATOMS: atom_id res chain seq x y z
N MET A 1 -12.82 8.18 28.85
CA MET A 1 -12.52 7.11 27.88
C MET A 1 -12.19 7.79 26.56
N THR A 2 -10.90 7.91 26.23
CA THR A 2 -10.44 8.52 24.99
C THR A 2 -11.03 7.75 23.83
N ARG A 3 -11.77 8.43 22.94
CA ARG A 3 -12.34 7.83 21.73
C ARG A 3 -11.15 7.39 20.88
N MET A 4 -10.83 6.10 20.94
CA MET A 4 -9.71 5.52 20.20
C MET A 4 -9.98 5.74 18.71
N ASP A 5 -9.05 6.39 18.03
CA ASP A 5 -9.18 6.64 16.59
C ASP A 5 -8.92 5.31 15.88
N LEU A 6 -10.01 4.61 15.57
CA LEU A 6 -10.01 3.28 14.96
C LEU A 6 -9.43 3.29 13.52
N THR A 7 -9.03 4.45 13.00
CA THR A 7 -8.43 4.55 11.65
C THR A 7 -6.91 4.65 11.69
N GLN A 8 -6.30 4.81 12.88
CA GLN A 8 -4.86 5.05 13.00
C GLN A 8 -4.04 3.78 12.78
N THR A 9 -4.31 2.74 13.56
CA THR A 9 -3.45 1.54 13.61
C THR A 9 -4.21 0.36 13.02
N THR A 10 -3.48 -0.60 12.43
CA THR A 10 -4.12 -1.80 11.89
C THR A 10 -4.91 -2.53 12.98
N THR A 11 -4.38 -2.64 14.20
CA THR A 11 -5.10 -3.28 15.32
C THR A 11 -6.42 -2.60 15.64
N ALA A 12 -6.45 -1.26 15.76
CA ALA A 12 -7.67 -0.52 16.06
C ALA A 12 -8.67 -0.58 14.88
N MET A 13 -8.17 -0.58 13.66
CA MET A 13 -8.97 -0.72 12.44
C MET A 13 -9.62 -2.09 12.35
N LEU A 14 -8.89 -3.15 12.66
CA LEU A 14 -9.44 -4.50 12.75
C LEU A 14 -10.56 -4.57 13.80
N GLU A 15 -10.34 -4.04 15.01
CA GLU A 15 -11.39 -3.99 16.04
C GLU A 15 -12.65 -3.27 15.54
N GLY A 16 -12.49 -2.13 14.85
CA GLY A 16 -13.60 -1.39 14.27
C GLY A 16 -14.35 -2.11 13.15
N LEU A 17 -13.68 -3.02 12.41
CA LEU A 17 -14.29 -3.79 11.32
C LEU A 17 -15.31 -4.84 11.79
N HIS A 18 -15.34 -5.18 13.08
CA HIS A 18 -16.38 -6.04 13.65
C HIS A 18 -17.77 -5.42 13.52
N ASP A 19 -17.87 -4.09 13.61
CA ASP A 19 -19.13 -3.37 13.44
C ASP A 19 -19.42 -3.10 11.95
N PRO A 20 -20.46 -3.71 11.35
CA PRO A 20 -20.84 -3.44 9.96
C PRO A 20 -21.34 -2.03 9.71
N ALA A 21 -21.76 -1.29 10.73
CA ALA A 21 -22.21 0.10 10.60
C ALA A 21 -21.05 1.11 10.64
N ASN A 22 -19.82 0.66 10.92
CA ASN A 22 -18.65 1.53 11.03
C ASN A 22 -18.02 1.80 9.65
N GLU A 23 -18.76 2.50 8.80
CA GLU A 23 -18.36 2.90 7.45
C GLU A 23 -16.99 3.61 7.41
N PRO A 24 -16.65 4.56 8.31
CA PRO A 24 -15.35 5.24 8.27
C PRO A 24 -14.15 4.29 8.46
N VAL A 25 -14.29 3.25 9.27
CA VAL A 25 -13.22 2.25 9.47
C VAL A 25 -13.07 1.38 8.23
N TRP A 26 -14.18 1.02 7.59
CA TRP A 26 -14.13 0.30 6.32
C TRP A 26 -13.48 1.12 5.21
N GLU A 27 -13.84 2.40 5.08
CA GLU A 27 -13.21 3.31 4.11
C GLU A 27 -11.71 3.44 4.36
N ALA A 28 -11.29 3.62 5.61
CA ALA A 28 -9.88 3.70 5.98
C ALA A 28 -9.12 2.41 5.64
N PHE A 29 -9.74 1.24 5.86
CA PHE A 29 -9.18 -0.05 5.50
C PHE A 29 -9.05 -0.22 3.99
N ASP A 30 -10.10 0.14 3.25
CA ASP A 30 -10.12 0.08 1.79
C ASP A 30 -9.03 0.97 1.17
N LEU A 31 -8.97 2.25 1.59
CA LEU A 31 -7.95 3.20 1.15
C LEU A 31 -6.51 2.71 1.43
N ARG A 32 -6.33 1.97 2.53
CA ARG A 32 -5.03 1.45 2.96
C ARG A 32 -4.58 0.25 2.15
N TYR A 33 -5.47 -0.73 1.91
CA TYR A 33 -5.08 -2.03 1.34
C TYR A 33 -5.47 -2.23 -0.13
N ARG A 34 -6.52 -1.57 -0.64
CA ARG A 34 -6.93 -1.66 -2.05
C ARG A 34 -5.78 -1.39 -3.03
N PRO A 35 -5.04 -0.26 -2.95
CA PRO A 35 -3.97 0.02 -3.90
C PRO A 35 -2.82 -1.00 -3.83
N ILE A 36 -2.56 -1.58 -2.66
CA ILE A 36 -1.56 -2.64 -2.48
C ILE A 36 -2.00 -3.90 -3.23
N ILE A 37 -3.27 -4.31 -3.08
CA ILE A 37 -3.82 -5.51 -3.73
C ILE A 37 -3.89 -5.33 -5.25
N ILE A 38 -4.31 -4.15 -5.73
CA ILE A 38 -4.31 -3.83 -7.17
C ILE A 38 -2.88 -3.95 -7.73
N GLY A 39 -1.92 -3.29 -7.09
CA GLY A 39 -0.52 -3.36 -7.49
C GLY A 39 0.04 -4.79 -7.47
N PHE A 40 -0.33 -5.58 -6.46
CA PHE A 40 0.06 -6.98 -6.35
C PHE A 40 -0.50 -7.82 -7.51
N ALA A 41 -1.80 -7.69 -7.80
CA ALA A 41 -2.44 -8.38 -8.92
C ALA A 41 -1.83 -7.99 -10.28
N ARG A 42 -1.55 -6.70 -10.48
CA ARG A 42 -0.89 -6.19 -11.71
C ARG A 42 0.54 -6.72 -11.89
N ASN A 43 1.31 -6.83 -10.81
CA ASN A 43 2.64 -7.46 -10.86
C ASN A 43 2.58 -8.96 -11.19
N LEU A 44 1.42 -9.58 -11.00
CA LEU A 44 1.12 -10.94 -11.45
C LEU A 44 0.48 -10.96 -12.85
N GLY A 45 0.56 -9.87 -13.61
CA GLY A 45 0.17 -9.81 -15.02
C GLY A 45 -1.33 -9.66 -15.27
N LEU A 46 -2.13 -9.29 -14.27
CA LEU A 46 -3.53 -8.93 -14.47
C LEU A 46 -3.65 -7.52 -15.06
N ASP A 47 -4.68 -7.31 -15.87
CA ASP A 47 -5.05 -5.98 -16.34
C ASP A 47 -5.72 -5.16 -15.23
N GLU A 48 -6.02 -3.89 -15.52
CA GLU A 48 -6.60 -2.97 -14.53
C GLU A 48 -7.96 -3.41 -14.02
N ALA A 49 -8.82 -3.93 -14.91
CA ALA A 49 -10.17 -4.35 -14.54
C ALA A 49 -10.12 -5.59 -13.65
N ASP A 50 -9.36 -6.60 -14.06
CA ASP A 50 -9.14 -7.81 -13.25
C ASP A 50 -8.51 -7.47 -11.90
N ALA A 51 -7.51 -6.58 -11.87
CA ALA A 51 -6.85 -6.20 -10.63
C ALA A 51 -7.79 -5.48 -9.66
N ALA A 52 -8.66 -4.60 -10.17
CA ALA A 52 -9.69 -3.93 -9.38
C ALA A 52 -10.71 -4.92 -8.81
N ASP A 53 -11.15 -5.89 -9.62
CA ASP A 53 -12.08 -6.95 -9.19
C ASP A 53 -11.44 -7.83 -8.11
N ILE A 54 -10.19 -8.27 -8.30
CA ILE A 54 -9.44 -9.03 -7.30
C ILE A 54 -9.33 -8.26 -5.98
N ALA A 55 -9.06 -6.95 -6.03
CA ALA A 55 -8.98 -6.13 -4.83
C ALA A 55 -10.33 -6.03 -4.10
N GLN A 56 -11.42 -5.77 -4.84
CA GLN A 56 -12.76 -5.70 -4.26
C GLN A 56 -13.17 -7.02 -3.60
N GLU A 57 -12.98 -8.15 -4.29
CA GLU A 57 -13.32 -9.47 -3.77
C GLU A 57 -12.47 -9.86 -2.57
N THR A 58 -11.17 -9.53 -2.60
CA THR A 58 -10.23 -9.82 -1.52
C THR A 58 -10.64 -9.08 -0.25
N LEU A 59 -10.90 -7.78 -0.35
CA LEU A 59 -11.31 -6.95 0.80
C LEU A 59 -12.67 -7.38 1.34
N SER A 60 -13.65 -7.62 0.45
CA SER A 60 -14.99 -8.06 0.85
C SER A 60 -14.94 -9.41 1.57
N ARG A 61 -14.18 -10.37 1.04
CA ARG A 61 -14.01 -11.69 1.64
C ARG A 61 -13.27 -11.60 2.96
N PHE A 62 -12.20 -10.79 3.02
CA PHE A 62 -11.46 -10.55 4.25
C PHE A 62 -12.38 -10.03 5.36
N VAL A 63 -13.14 -8.95 5.12
CA VAL A 63 -14.03 -8.37 6.12
C VAL A 63 -15.08 -9.38 6.58
N HIS A 64 -15.65 -10.16 5.65
CA HIS A 64 -16.60 -11.22 5.99
C HIS A 64 -15.96 -12.31 6.86
N GLU A 65 -14.82 -12.86 6.46
CA GLU A 65 -14.13 -13.92 7.22
C GLU A 65 -13.59 -13.43 8.57
N TYR A 66 -13.14 -12.18 8.63
CA TYR A 66 -12.70 -11.51 9.85
C TYR A 66 -13.86 -11.41 10.87
N ARG A 67 -15.05 -10.97 10.43
CA ARG A 67 -16.25 -10.90 11.28
C ARG A 67 -16.72 -12.27 11.79
N LEU A 68 -16.44 -13.34 11.04
CA LEU A 68 -16.68 -14.72 11.48
C LEU A 68 -15.61 -15.24 12.46
N GLY A 69 -14.64 -14.42 12.86
CA GLY A 69 -13.57 -14.80 13.79
C GLY A 69 -12.55 -15.76 13.18
N LYS A 70 -12.44 -15.82 11.84
CA LYS A 70 -11.49 -16.72 11.16
C LYS A 70 -10.06 -16.19 11.16
N TYR A 71 -9.87 -14.91 11.47
CA TYR A 71 -8.55 -14.32 11.60
C TYR A 71 -7.95 -14.61 12.97
N ASP A 72 -6.76 -15.17 12.97
CA ASP A 72 -5.96 -15.35 14.18
C ASP A 72 -4.58 -14.75 13.95
N ARG A 73 -4.27 -13.68 14.70
CA ARG A 73 -2.99 -12.97 14.62
C ARG A 73 -1.80 -13.88 14.94
N ASN A 74 -2.01 -14.92 15.76
CA ASN A 74 -0.95 -15.87 16.10
C ASN A 74 -0.60 -16.82 14.93
N ARG A 75 -1.44 -16.89 13.90
CA ARG A 75 -1.23 -17.77 12.73
C ARG A 75 -0.58 -17.05 11.56
N GLY A 76 -0.49 -15.72 11.59
CA GLY A 76 0.15 -14.94 10.55
C GLY A 76 -0.28 -13.48 10.52
N ARG A 77 0.56 -12.65 9.90
CA ARG A 77 0.30 -11.22 9.67
C ARG A 77 -0.87 -11.01 8.73
N LEU A 78 -1.52 -9.86 8.85
CA LEU A 78 -2.66 -9.50 8.00
C LEU A 78 -2.31 -9.53 6.51
N GLY A 79 -1.13 -9.00 6.16
CA GLY A 79 -0.63 -8.99 4.79
C GLY A 79 -0.54 -10.39 4.18
N ALA A 80 -0.02 -11.38 4.92
CA ALA A 80 0.06 -12.76 4.45
C ALA A 80 -1.32 -13.38 4.22
N TRP A 81 -2.31 -13.02 5.05
CA TRP A 81 -3.67 -13.51 4.87
C TRP A 81 -4.35 -12.87 3.65
N LEU A 82 -4.18 -11.56 3.44
CA LEU A 82 -4.65 -10.86 2.24
C LEU A 82 -4.02 -11.43 0.97
N VAL A 83 -2.71 -11.72 0.98
CA VAL A 83 -2.01 -12.41 -0.10
C VAL A 83 -2.62 -13.79 -0.35
N GLY A 84 -2.92 -14.55 0.70
CA GLY A 84 -3.56 -15.87 0.57
C GLY A 84 -4.93 -15.80 -0.12
N ILE A 85 -5.76 -14.83 0.27
CA ILE A 85 -7.07 -14.60 -0.36
C ILE A 85 -6.90 -14.17 -1.83
N ALA A 86 -6.07 -13.16 -2.09
CA ALA A 86 -5.82 -12.64 -3.44
C ALA A 86 -5.25 -13.72 -4.36
N ARG A 87 -4.26 -14.50 -3.90
CA ARG A 87 -3.68 -15.64 -4.62
C ARG A 87 -4.75 -16.64 -5.03
N TYR A 88 -5.63 -17.03 -4.10
CA TYR A 88 -6.70 -17.97 -4.40
C TYR A 88 -7.66 -17.44 -5.48
N ARG A 89 -8.00 -16.15 -5.44
CA ARG A 89 -8.86 -15.51 -6.44
C ARG A 89 -8.19 -15.46 -7.81
N ILE A 90 -6.92 -15.05 -7.87
CA ILE A 90 -6.13 -15.00 -9.11
C ILE A 90 -6.00 -16.40 -9.73
N ALA A 91 -5.71 -17.42 -8.92
CA ALA A 91 -5.63 -18.81 -9.40
C ALA A 91 -6.97 -19.29 -9.97
N THR A 92 -8.09 -18.89 -9.37
CA THR A 92 -9.43 -19.24 -9.85
C THR A 92 -9.74 -18.55 -11.18
N LEU A 93 -9.51 -17.25 -11.29
CA LEU A 93 -9.65 -16.50 -12.54
C LEU A 93 -8.83 -17.12 -13.68
N ARG A 94 -7.57 -17.48 -13.39
CA ARG A 94 -6.67 -18.12 -14.36
C ARG A 94 -7.17 -19.50 -14.81
N ARG A 95 -7.68 -20.33 -13.89
CA ARG A 95 -8.27 -21.64 -14.23
C ARG A 95 -9.51 -21.51 -15.10
N ASP A 96 -10.39 -20.56 -14.76
CA ASP A 96 -11.62 -20.33 -15.53
C ASP A 96 -11.32 -19.87 -16.97
N ARG A 97 -10.26 -19.09 -17.16
CA ARG A 97 -9.75 -18.72 -18.50
C ARG A 97 -9.14 -19.92 -19.22
N ALA A 98 -8.28 -20.71 -18.57
CA ALA A 98 -7.66 -21.88 -19.19
C ALA A 98 -8.71 -22.89 -19.67
N GLY A 99 -9.75 -23.15 -18.86
CA GLY A 99 -10.87 -24.01 -19.25
C GLY A 99 -11.70 -23.49 -20.42
N LYS A 100 -11.80 -22.16 -20.58
CA LYS A 100 -12.46 -21.54 -21.75
C LYS A 100 -11.63 -21.61 -23.03
N TYR A 101 -10.30 -21.64 -22.93
CA TYR A 101 -9.39 -21.55 -24.08
C TYR A 101 -8.61 -22.84 -24.39
N ASN A 102 -8.86 -23.97 -23.70
CA ASN A 102 -8.13 -25.24 -23.85
C ASN A 102 -6.59 -25.09 -23.74
N ILE A 103 -6.12 -24.15 -22.90
CA ILE A 103 -4.68 -23.92 -22.66
C ILE A 103 -4.22 -24.81 -21.50
N GLN A 104 -3.07 -25.49 -21.67
CA GLN A 104 -2.50 -26.38 -20.64
C GLN A 104 -2.12 -25.58 -19.37
N GLY A 105 -2.73 -25.95 -18.24
CA GLY A 105 -2.78 -25.13 -17.02
C GLY A 105 -1.50 -25.02 -16.17
N ASP A 106 -0.51 -25.90 -16.38
CA ASP A 106 0.67 -25.98 -15.50
C ASP A 106 1.57 -24.74 -15.54
N SER A 107 1.74 -24.10 -16.72
CA SER A 107 2.54 -22.87 -16.83
C SER A 107 1.83 -21.64 -16.24
N VAL A 108 0.51 -21.71 -16.07
CA VAL A 108 -0.32 -20.56 -15.67
C VAL A 108 -0.32 -20.38 -14.15
N LEU A 109 0.00 -21.41 -13.36
CA LEU A 109 0.00 -21.34 -11.90
C LEU A 109 1.39 -21.27 -11.27
N ALA A 110 2.46 -21.57 -12.03
CA ALA A 110 3.84 -21.62 -11.54
C ALA A 110 4.29 -20.32 -10.83
N ASP A 111 3.80 -19.16 -11.25
CA ASP A 111 4.12 -17.87 -10.61
C ASP A 111 3.49 -17.68 -9.22
N LEU A 112 2.44 -18.45 -8.89
CA LEU A 112 1.66 -18.34 -7.65
C LEU A 112 2.11 -19.33 -6.56
N ASP A 113 2.92 -20.33 -6.92
CA ASP A 113 3.39 -21.38 -5.99
C ASP A 113 4.66 -20.95 -5.23
N ASN A 114 5.25 -19.80 -5.57
CA ASN A 114 6.43 -19.27 -4.89
C ASN A 114 6.03 -18.22 -3.84
N ASP A 115 5.82 -18.67 -2.60
CA ASP A 115 5.45 -17.81 -1.46
C ASP A 115 6.47 -16.68 -1.20
N GLU A 116 7.77 -16.94 -1.40
CA GLU A 116 8.82 -15.93 -1.23
C GLU A 116 8.67 -14.80 -2.25
N ARG A 117 8.44 -15.14 -3.52
CA ARG A 117 8.19 -14.15 -4.57
C ARG A 117 6.93 -13.33 -4.29
N LEU A 118 5.84 -13.98 -3.86
CA LEU A 118 4.59 -13.26 -3.54
C LEU A 118 4.78 -12.30 -2.36
N SER A 119 5.54 -12.72 -1.34
CA SER A 119 5.92 -11.87 -0.22
C SER A 119 6.72 -10.65 -0.68
N VAL A 120 7.72 -10.85 -1.56
CA VAL A 120 8.51 -9.74 -2.11
C VAL A 120 7.65 -8.74 -2.90
N ILE A 121 6.74 -9.23 -3.75
CA ILE A 121 5.82 -8.37 -4.51
C ILE A 121 4.93 -7.59 -3.55
N TRP A 122 4.33 -8.26 -2.57
CA TRP A 122 3.46 -7.63 -1.56
C TRP A 122 4.18 -6.53 -0.78
N GLU A 123 5.37 -6.83 -0.26
CA GLU A 123 6.17 -5.87 0.50
C GLU A 123 6.60 -4.68 -0.35
N ASP A 124 6.88 -4.89 -1.63
CA ASP A 124 7.17 -3.77 -2.53
C ASP A 124 5.95 -2.85 -2.72
N GLN A 125 4.77 -3.43 -2.95
CA GLN A 125 3.54 -2.65 -3.08
C GLN A 125 3.15 -1.94 -1.78
N ARG A 126 3.37 -2.58 -0.62
CA ARG A 126 3.22 -1.96 0.69
C ARG A 126 4.16 -0.77 0.85
N ARG A 127 5.46 -0.91 0.57
CA ARG A 127 6.43 0.19 0.63
C ARG A 127 6.07 1.34 -0.30
N GLN A 128 5.67 1.05 -1.53
CA GLN A 128 5.25 2.08 -2.49
C GLN A 128 4.01 2.84 -2.00
N GLN A 129 3.04 2.14 -1.39
CA GLN A 129 1.84 2.77 -0.84
C GLN A 129 2.17 3.64 0.38
N ILE A 130 3.02 3.16 1.29
CA ILE A 130 3.48 3.93 2.45
C ILE A 130 4.20 5.21 1.98
N LEU A 131 5.08 5.11 0.98
CA LEU A 131 5.78 6.27 0.45
C LEU A 131 4.82 7.28 -0.19
N ARG A 132 3.82 6.81 -0.94
CA ARG A 132 2.78 7.67 -1.54
C ARG A 132 2.00 8.41 -0.45
N GLN A 133 1.57 7.70 0.59
CA GLN A 133 0.87 8.29 1.73
C GLN A 133 1.76 9.28 2.49
N ALA A 134 3.03 8.94 2.71
CA ALA A 134 3.97 9.82 3.39
C ALA A 134 4.22 11.12 2.61
N MET A 135 4.26 11.04 1.28
CA MET A 135 4.39 12.21 0.42
C MET A 135 3.13 13.10 0.45
N ASP A 136 1.95 12.49 0.46
CA ASP A 136 0.69 13.23 0.58
C ASP A 136 0.58 13.92 1.96
N GLU A 137 0.92 13.21 3.04
CA GLU A 137 0.97 13.76 4.39
C GLU A 137 1.99 14.89 4.52
N LEU A 138 3.17 14.74 3.91
CA LEU A 138 4.17 15.79 3.87
C LEU A 138 3.60 17.07 3.23
N LYS A 139 2.86 16.95 2.13
CA LYS A 139 2.27 18.07 1.38
C LYS A 139 1.10 18.72 2.10
N THR A 140 0.26 17.94 2.76
CA THR A 140 -1.04 18.41 3.28
C THR A 140 -1.04 18.71 4.78
N ARG A 141 -0.22 18.01 5.57
CA ARG A 141 -0.28 18.04 7.05
C ARG A 141 0.95 18.67 7.70
N THR A 142 2.00 18.96 6.95
CA THR A 142 3.21 19.60 7.50
C THR A 142 3.30 21.08 7.15
N ARG A 143 4.12 21.81 7.91
CA ARG A 143 4.43 23.22 7.66
C ARG A 143 5.62 23.42 6.71
N VAL A 144 6.01 22.39 5.96
CA VAL A 144 7.07 22.53 4.96
C VAL A 144 6.54 23.38 3.83
N GLU A 145 7.29 24.39 3.44
CA GLU A 145 6.89 25.28 2.35
C GLU A 145 6.74 24.48 1.04
N PRO A 146 5.66 24.68 0.26
CA PRO A 146 5.45 23.97 -1.01
C PRO A 146 6.67 24.05 -1.93
N LYS A 147 7.31 25.23 -1.98
CA LYS A 147 8.53 25.48 -2.75
C LYS A 147 9.69 24.55 -2.36
N THR A 148 9.84 24.26 -1.07
CA THR A 148 10.87 23.35 -0.55
C THR A 148 10.58 21.90 -0.98
N ILE A 149 9.30 21.51 -0.97
CA ILE A 149 8.87 20.17 -1.43
C ILE A 149 9.11 20.03 -2.94
N SER A 150 8.72 21.02 -3.75
CA SER A 150 8.96 21.01 -5.20
C SER A 150 10.44 20.94 -5.55
N ALA A 151 11.31 21.68 -4.84
CA ALA A 151 12.75 21.59 -5.05
C ALA A 151 13.30 20.19 -4.75
N PHE A 152 12.78 19.52 -3.71
CA PHE A 152 13.10 18.12 -3.42
C PHE A 152 12.60 17.17 -4.52
N GLU A 153 11.37 17.32 -5.00
CA GLU A 153 10.81 16.48 -6.07
C GLU A 153 11.61 16.61 -7.37
N MET A 154 11.94 17.84 -7.77
CA MET A 154 12.78 18.10 -8.94
C MET A 154 14.16 17.44 -8.83
N LEU A 155 14.78 17.50 -7.65
CA LEU A 155 16.11 16.96 -7.42
C LEU A 155 16.12 15.43 -7.33
N VAL A 156 15.16 14.83 -6.62
CA VAL A 156 15.18 13.41 -6.25
C VAL A 156 14.32 12.56 -7.17
N VAL A 157 13.12 13.03 -7.53
CA VAL A 157 12.18 12.29 -8.38
C VAL A 157 12.50 12.52 -9.85
N HIS A 158 12.69 13.79 -10.25
CA HIS A 158 13.00 14.15 -11.63
C HIS A 158 14.51 14.13 -11.96
N GLN A 159 15.36 13.85 -10.96
CA GLN A 159 16.82 13.73 -11.09
C GLN A 159 17.49 14.95 -11.75
N LEU A 160 16.92 16.15 -11.58
CA LEU A 160 17.50 17.38 -12.10
C LEU A 160 18.74 17.78 -11.30
N SER A 161 19.69 18.47 -11.95
CA SER A 161 20.89 18.95 -11.27
C SER A 161 20.54 20.02 -10.22
N PRO A 162 21.29 20.11 -9.10
CA PRO A 162 21.09 21.16 -8.11
C PRO A 162 21.10 22.58 -8.70
N GLN A 163 21.88 22.79 -9.77
CA GLN A 163 21.95 24.07 -10.50
C GLN A 163 20.65 24.37 -11.23
N ASN A 164 20.10 23.41 -11.97
CA ASN A 164 18.84 23.60 -12.71
C ASN A 164 17.67 23.81 -11.74
N VAL A 165 17.65 23.09 -10.62
CA VAL A 165 16.62 23.29 -9.58
C VAL A 165 16.76 24.67 -8.94
N ALA A 166 17.98 25.12 -8.66
CA ALA A 166 18.23 26.44 -8.10
C ALA A 166 17.75 27.56 -9.04
N GLU A 167 18.05 27.44 -10.34
CA GLU A 167 17.62 28.39 -11.36
C GLU A 167 16.09 28.42 -11.50
N GLU A 168 15.45 27.27 -11.73
CA GLU A 168 14.00 27.16 -11.91
C GLU A 168 13.22 27.66 -10.69
N MET A 169 13.71 27.32 -9.50
CA MET A 169 13.03 27.69 -8.25
C MET A 169 13.44 29.07 -7.75
N GLY A 170 14.39 29.78 -8.36
CA GLY A 170 14.94 31.03 -7.84
C GLY A 170 15.48 30.86 -6.40
N MET A 171 16.30 29.83 -6.20
CA MET A 171 16.93 29.44 -4.93
C MET A 171 18.46 29.45 -5.09
N SER A 172 19.21 29.51 -3.99
CA SER A 172 20.64 29.18 -4.09
C SER A 172 20.83 27.66 -4.15
N VAL A 173 21.93 27.20 -4.75
CA VAL A 173 22.29 25.76 -4.73
C VAL A 173 22.40 25.24 -3.30
N HIS A 174 22.84 26.07 -2.35
CA HIS A 174 22.88 25.74 -0.93
C HIS A 174 21.46 25.47 -0.37
N ASP A 175 20.49 26.32 -0.71
CA ASP A 175 19.09 26.15 -0.30
C ASP A 175 18.47 24.88 -0.89
N VAL A 176 18.86 24.48 -2.11
CA VAL A 176 18.42 23.21 -2.72
C VAL A 176 18.91 22.01 -1.89
N TYR A 177 20.16 22.01 -1.42
CA TYR A 177 20.66 20.96 -0.53
C TYR A 177 19.99 20.98 0.85
N LEU A 178 19.71 22.16 1.40
CA LEU A 178 18.96 22.29 2.65
C LEU A 178 17.53 21.77 2.51
N ALA A 179 16.87 22.09 1.39
CA ALA A 179 15.56 21.56 1.05
C ALA A 179 15.58 20.03 0.99
N LYS A 180 16.59 19.45 0.31
CA LYS A 180 16.77 18.00 0.25
C LYS A 180 16.84 17.37 1.63
N SER A 181 17.73 17.87 2.49
CA SER A 181 17.94 17.33 3.82
C SER A 181 16.68 17.44 4.69
N ARG A 182 16.05 18.62 4.70
CA ARG A 182 14.83 18.88 5.49
C ARG A 182 13.67 18.00 5.07
N VAL A 183 13.43 17.87 3.77
CA VAL A 183 12.34 17.03 3.25
C VAL A 183 12.63 15.56 3.47
N ALA A 184 13.85 15.09 3.19
CA ALA A 184 14.23 13.69 3.40
C ALA A 184 14.10 13.26 4.87
N GLN A 185 14.50 14.12 5.82
CA GLN A 185 14.33 13.82 7.24
C GLN A 185 12.87 13.71 7.63
N LYS A 186 12.04 14.69 7.26
CA LYS A 186 10.60 14.66 7.58
C LYS A 186 9.88 13.50 6.91
N LEU A 187 10.22 13.19 5.66
CA LEU A 187 9.63 12.06 4.94
C LEU A 187 9.98 10.74 5.65
N ARG A 188 11.23 10.59 6.11
CA ARG A 188 11.64 9.42 6.90
C ARG A 188 10.84 9.29 8.20
N ASP A 189 10.65 10.40 8.92
CA ASP A 189 9.89 10.39 10.16
C ASP A 189 8.42 9.98 9.93
N ILE A 190 7.80 10.49 8.85
CA ILE A 190 6.42 10.13 8.47
C ILE A 190 6.34 8.67 8.02
N VAL A 191 7.27 8.20 7.18
CA VAL A 191 7.32 6.79 6.75
C VAL A 191 7.43 5.87 7.96
N ASN A 192 8.32 6.15 8.91
CA ASN A 192 8.47 5.33 10.12
C ASN A 192 7.18 5.32 10.96
N ALA A 193 6.48 6.46 11.06
CA ALA A 193 5.21 6.53 11.78
C ALA A 193 4.12 5.70 11.09
N ILE A 194 4.03 5.75 9.76
CA ILE A 194 3.08 4.95 8.98
C ILE A 194 3.45 3.47 9.08
N GLU A 195 4.72 3.09 8.91
CA GLU A 195 5.19 1.70 9.06
C GLU A 195 4.81 1.13 10.44
N THR A 196 5.05 1.89 11.51
CA THR A 196 4.63 1.50 12.87
C THR A 196 3.12 1.25 12.94
N SER A 197 2.31 2.09 12.30
CA SER A 197 0.85 1.91 12.28
C SER A 197 0.38 0.63 11.54
N TYR A 198 1.20 0.12 10.61
CA TYR A 198 0.99 -1.18 9.97
C TYR A 198 1.59 -2.33 10.79
N ASP A 199 2.69 -2.10 11.52
CA ASP A 199 3.44 -3.12 12.26
C ASP A 199 3.00 -3.30 13.72
N GLU A 200 2.14 -2.44 14.26
CA GLU A 200 1.34 -2.65 15.48
C GLU A 200 0.31 -3.81 15.33
N GLU A 201 0.59 -4.73 14.41
CA GLU A 201 0.08 -6.11 14.34
C GLU A 201 0.83 -7.05 15.32
N GLY A 202 1.83 -6.56 16.06
CA GLY A 202 2.69 -7.32 16.98
C GLY A 202 2.07 -7.74 18.32
#